data_AF-A0A1Y5I6S7-F1
#
_entry.id   AF-A0A1Y5I6S7-F1
#
_cell.length_a   1.000
_cell.length_b   1.000
_cell.length_c   1.000
_cell.angle_alpha   90.00
_cell.angle_beta   90.00
_cell.angle_gamma   90.00
#
_symmetry.space_group_name_H-M   'P 1'
#
loop_
_entity.id
_entity.type
_entity.pdbx_description
1 polymer ?
#
loop_
_entity_poly.entity_id
_entity_poly.type
_entity_poly.pdbx_seq_one_letter_code
_entity_poly.pdbx_strand_id
1 'polypeptide(L)'
;MTTERERIPLPVTGGLLDANGGTREALLEDASADLSDGIAYRGGAVERAMFALPFVTSMTMISFVLFWGARVSPFLTVLFVCGYVSYGWVKGLHSGFSALALGIPFLHAYKAADWHKLGNDATQRAPVRDRFFGGVGRAYKETGPALVGDAEHTWRSGIDGEMKRGLTAKFNDIVHICVIPTYKEPLGTLRKTVGTLAAQTCAKERLIVVLATESRDSEAPGKVAELIDEFGSGLLGLRYTKHVLAPGEAVGKSSNCAWSVRCVKREYVEKRGLAPEQIMLTVCDADTYFDPQFMDCLAYNHVQNPKPYNATYQASETFFPNIWNVPIIIRIKAVIDSVGFLGQLASPFSHPFPFAIYSQSLRTSIECGGWDVDIIPEDWHHYLKCWFKKDGDFRVVPIFMVMGNDAIEERNWNEAIKARYIQAKRHAWGAIDLSYIVMNYLEKSDRVSFWRTTKLYMHAAEHHISWTLFWFTCMLGGLCSTWANPVLETYPFGIGLRMMTVIVFIPMSFACWFIVICEFYIRLFIIHDREHFECNTAPMWWQLMSQCQWFLMPLADMMFGSFAGLEAQFHMAIKPSMKYEVSAKVAKKKALIVEDASVPDSPSMYDRGTNGSANTAFNGKL
;
A
#
# COMPACT_ATOMS: atom_id res chain seq x y z
N MET A 1 -50.68 -22.45 -25.26
CA MET A 1 -50.90 -21.56 -24.10
C MET A 1 -49.70 -21.71 -23.18
N THR A 2 -48.50 -21.33 -23.60
CA THR A 2 -47.90 -19.96 -23.53
C THR A 2 -48.00 -19.34 -22.14
N THR A 3 -46.86 -19.32 -21.43
CA THR A 3 -46.25 -18.09 -20.92
C THR A 3 -44.74 -18.32 -20.81
N GLU A 4 -44.04 -18.16 -21.94
CA GLU A 4 -42.67 -17.68 -21.92
C GLU A 4 -42.68 -16.34 -21.18
N ARG A 5 -41.97 -16.25 -20.05
CA ARG A 5 -41.61 -14.96 -19.48
C ARG A 5 -40.54 -14.37 -20.40
N GLU A 6 -40.96 -13.47 -21.29
CA GLU A 6 -40.08 -12.57 -22.02
C GLU A 6 -39.07 -11.96 -21.04
N ARG A 7 -37.78 -12.31 -21.21
CA ARG A 7 -36.69 -11.50 -20.67
C ARG A 7 -36.64 -10.25 -21.53
N ILE A 8 -37.10 -9.15 -20.96
CA ILE A 8 -36.95 -7.81 -21.53
C ILE A 8 -35.44 -7.59 -21.75
N PRO A 9 -34.97 -7.29 -22.98
CA PRO A 9 -33.60 -6.87 -23.20
C PRO A 9 -33.43 -5.49 -22.55
N LEU A 10 -32.55 -5.39 -21.56
CA LEU A 10 -32.17 -4.09 -20.99
C LEU A 10 -31.42 -3.28 -22.07
N PRO A 11 -31.69 -1.97 -22.21
CA PRO A 11 -30.99 -1.14 -23.17
C PRO A 11 -29.51 -1.06 -22.82
N VAL A 12 -28.69 -1.30 -23.85
CA VAL A 12 -27.26 -1.04 -23.92
C VAL A 12 -26.93 0.30 -23.24
N THR A 13 -25.96 0.27 -22.33
CA THR A 13 -25.43 1.36 -21.48
C THR A 13 -26.35 2.03 -20.45
N GLY A 14 -27.68 1.89 -20.53
CA GLY A 14 -28.61 2.57 -19.61
C GLY A 14 -28.84 1.91 -18.24
N GLY A 15 -28.45 0.64 -18.02
CA GLY A 15 -28.75 -0.12 -16.79
C GLY A 15 -27.71 -0.02 -15.66
N LEU A 16 -26.50 0.44 -15.96
CA LEU A 16 -25.44 0.70 -14.95
C LEU A 16 -25.59 2.09 -14.30
N LEU A 17 -26.28 3.00 -14.99
CA LEU A 17 -26.29 4.43 -14.74
C LEU A 17 -27.62 4.86 -14.11
N ASP A 18 -27.59 5.21 -12.83
CA ASP A 18 -28.42 6.34 -12.40
C ASP A 18 -27.55 7.57 -12.63
N ALA A 19 -27.57 8.07 -13.86
CA ALA A 19 -27.01 9.37 -14.20
C ALA A 19 -27.97 10.41 -13.62
N ASN A 20 -27.54 11.06 -12.53
CA ASN A 20 -28.25 12.10 -11.79
C ASN A 20 -29.51 11.65 -11.03
N GLY A 21 -29.27 11.10 -9.84
CA GLY A 21 -30.29 10.89 -8.82
C GLY A 21 -29.75 11.32 -7.47
N GLY A 22 -30.52 12.09 -6.69
CA GLY A 22 -30.05 12.71 -5.44
C GLY A 22 -29.41 11.73 -4.43
N THR A 23 -28.89 12.26 -3.31
CA THR A 23 -28.16 11.50 -2.27
C THR A 23 -28.83 10.22 -1.75
N ARG A 24 -30.13 10.03 -1.99
CA ARG A 24 -30.85 8.80 -1.65
C ARG A 24 -30.64 7.66 -2.64
N GLU A 25 -30.48 7.94 -3.93
CA GLU A 25 -30.18 6.93 -4.97
C GLU A 25 -28.69 6.56 -5.00
N ALA A 26 -27.82 7.41 -4.44
CA ALA A 26 -26.39 7.13 -4.32
C ALA A 26 -26.01 6.26 -3.11
N LEU A 27 -26.95 6.01 -2.18
CA LEU A 27 -26.72 5.22 -0.96
C LEU A 27 -26.86 3.72 -1.24
N LEU A 28 -25.84 2.95 -0.90
CA LEU A 28 -25.86 1.49 -0.90
C LEU A 28 -26.04 0.99 0.55
N GLU A 29 -27.27 0.73 0.95
CA GLU A 29 -27.62 0.32 2.32
C GLU A 29 -27.96 -1.17 2.48
N ASP A 30 -28.29 -1.85 1.37
CA ASP A 30 -28.56 -3.29 1.38
C ASP A 30 -27.26 -4.08 1.28
N ALA A 31 -26.84 -4.72 2.37
CA ALA A 31 -25.67 -5.59 2.37
C ALA A 31 -26.07 -7.05 2.08
N SER A 32 -25.31 -7.72 1.21
CA SER A 32 -25.50 -9.16 0.97
C SER A 32 -25.26 -9.97 2.25
N ALA A 33 -26.03 -11.04 2.46
CA ALA A 33 -26.06 -11.81 3.70
C ALA A 33 -25.00 -12.93 3.76
N ASP A 34 -24.58 -13.43 2.60
CA ASP A 34 -23.73 -14.63 2.45
C ASP A 34 -22.21 -14.33 2.53
N LEU A 35 -21.82 -13.06 2.50
CA LEU A 35 -20.43 -12.61 2.61
C LEU A 35 -20.16 -12.03 4.02
N SER A 36 -20.63 -12.74 5.06
CA SER A 36 -20.65 -12.30 6.46
C SER A 36 -19.74 -13.10 7.42
N ASP A 37 -18.88 -13.98 6.89
CA ASP A 37 -17.88 -14.70 7.70
C ASP A 37 -16.91 -13.69 8.34
N GLY A 38 -17.11 -13.38 9.63
CA GLY A 38 -16.65 -12.12 10.22
C GLY A 38 -15.93 -12.21 11.56
N ILE A 39 -15.26 -13.29 11.90
CA ILE A 39 -14.37 -13.29 13.08
C ILE A 39 -13.13 -14.12 12.77
N ALA A 40 -11.98 -13.46 12.72
CA ALA A 40 -10.69 -14.09 12.46
C ALA A 40 -10.19 -14.90 13.65
N TYR A 41 -10.44 -14.44 14.88
CA TYR A 41 -9.85 -15.01 16.09
C TYR A 41 -10.91 -15.54 17.07
N ARG A 42 -10.71 -16.76 17.57
CA ARG A 42 -11.70 -17.48 18.39
C ARG A 42 -11.34 -17.57 19.88
N GLY A 43 -10.18 -17.02 20.28
CA GLY A 43 -9.79 -16.91 21.70
C GLY A 43 -9.23 -18.19 22.32
N GLY A 44 -8.65 -19.09 21.51
CA GLY A 44 -8.07 -20.36 21.97
C GLY A 44 -6.75 -20.20 22.76
N ALA A 45 -6.34 -21.25 23.49
CA ALA A 45 -5.09 -21.22 24.26
C ALA A 45 -3.84 -21.09 23.37
N VAL A 46 -3.82 -21.79 22.22
CA VAL A 46 -2.74 -21.70 21.23
C VAL A 46 -2.67 -20.28 20.64
N GLU A 47 -3.83 -19.72 20.28
CA GLU A 47 -3.94 -18.36 19.75
C GLU A 47 -3.40 -17.32 20.75
N ARG A 48 -3.76 -17.43 22.04
CA ARG A 48 -3.21 -16.56 23.10
C ARG A 48 -1.70 -16.71 23.26
N ALA A 49 -1.17 -17.93 23.18
CA ALA A 49 0.27 -18.15 23.23
C ALA A 49 0.98 -17.50 22.03
N MET A 50 0.38 -17.60 20.84
CA MET A 50 0.90 -16.96 19.62
C MET A 50 0.85 -15.44 19.67
N PHE A 51 -0.15 -14.83 20.32
CA PHE A 51 -0.20 -13.39 20.56
C PHE A 51 0.91 -12.89 21.50
N ALA A 52 1.36 -13.73 22.44
CA ALA A 52 2.48 -13.40 23.32
C ALA A 52 3.86 -13.62 22.67
N LEU A 53 3.94 -14.48 21.64
CA LEU A 53 5.21 -14.91 21.05
C LEU A 53 6.07 -13.77 20.49
N PRO A 54 5.54 -12.75 19.77
CA PRO A 54 6.35 -11.63 19.29
C PRO A 54 7.02 -10.87 20.42
N PHE A 55 6.26 -10.58 21.50
CA PHE A 55 6.79 -9.87 22.66
C PHE A 55 7.86 -10.67 23.38
N VAL A 56 7.60 -11.95 23.66
CA VAL A 56 8.56 -12.85 24.31
C VAL A 56 9.84 -12.93 23.48
N THR A 57 9.72 -13.13 22.16
CA THR A 57 10.87 -13.22 21.25
C THR A 57 11.68 -11.92 21.25
N SER A 58 11.01 -10.78 21.06
CA SER A 58 11.67 -9.48 21.06
C SER A 58 12.37 -9.19 22.39
N MET A 59 11.71 -9.48 23.52
CA MET A 59 12.27 -9.21 24.84
C MET A 59 13.39 -10.15 25.24
N THR A 60 13.32 -11.42 24.86
CA THR A 60 14.43 -12.35 25.04
C THR A 60 15.65 -11.86 24.27
N MET A 61 15.48 -11.45 23.00
CA MET A 61 16.57 -10.92 22.19
C MET A 61 17.11 -9.60 22.75
N ILE A 62 16.25 -8.62 23.08
CA ILE A 62 16.68 -7.34 23.68
C ILE A 62 17.43 -7.58 25.00
N SER A 63 16.88 -8.40 25.89
CA SER A 63 17.53 -8.66 27.18
C SER A 63 18.85 -9.41 27.05
N PHE A 64 18.97 -10.30 26.05
CA PHE A 64 20.21 -11.00 25.72
C PHE A 64 21.31 -10.00 25.38
N VAL A 65 21.05 -9.05 24.46
CA VAL A 65 22.07 -8.07 24.07
C VAL A 65 22.36 -7.02 25.13
N LEU A 66 21.38 -6.65 25.95
CA LEU A 66 21.53 -5.55 26.91
C LEU A 66 22.03 -5.98 28.29
N PHE A 67 21.68 -7.17 28.77
CA PHE A 67 21.84 -7.51 30.20
C PHE A 67 22.67 -8.76 30.48
N TRP A 68 22.32 -9.90 29.88
CA TRP A 68 22.82 -11.19 30.35
C TRP A 68 23.66 -11.96 29.32
N GLY A 69 23.47 -11.72 28.01
CA GLY A 69 24.20 -12.45 26.98
C GLY A 69 25.71 -12.31 27.14
N ALA A 70 26.20 -11.09 27.36
CA ALA A 70 27.63 -10.81 27.50
C ALA A 70 28.27 -11.51 28.71
N ARG A 71 27.47 -11.81 29.75
CA ARG A 71 27.92 -12.51 30.97
C ARG A 71 27.91 -14.02 30.79
N VAL A 72 26.92 -14.54 30.07
CA VAL A 72 26.75 -15.99 29.83
C VAL A 72 27.68 -16.47 28.73
N SER A 73 27.72 -15.76 27.61
CA SER A 73 28.59 -16.07 26.47
C SER A 73 28.94 -14.80 25.71
N PRO A 74 30.14 -14.24 25.96
CA PRO A 74 30.65 -13.10 25.21
C PRO A 74 30.70 -13.41 23.70
N PHE A 75 31.10 -14.64 23.34
CA PHE A 75 31.15 -15.10 21.96
C PHE A 75 29.78 -15.06 21.26
N LEU A 76 28.74 -15.65 21.85
CA LEU A 76 27.40 -15.64 21.25
C LEU A 76 26.82 -14.22 21.17
N THR A 77 27.15 -13.36 22.14
CA THR A 77 26.72 -11.96 22.13
C THR A 77 27.31 -11.20 20.95
N VAL A 78 28.62 -11.35 20.73
CA VAL A 78 29.29 -10.74 19.56
C VAL A 78 28.69 -11.29 18.27
N LEU A 79 28.52 -12.62 18.17
CA LEU A 79 27.96 -13.25 16.98
C LEU A 79 26.54 -12.74 16.69
N PHE A 80 25.70 -12.59 17.71
CA PHE A 80 24.36 -12.04 17.57
C PHE A 80 24.38 -10.58 17.14
N VAL A 81 25.12 -9.71 17.84
CA VAL A 81 25.18 -8.27 17.51
C VAL A 81 25.70 -8.07 16.09
N CYS A 82 26.84 -8.68 15.75
CA CYS A 82 27.45 -8.56 14.43
C CYS A 82 26.57 -9.19 13.35
N GLY A 83 25.96 -10.35 13.62
CA GLY A 83 25.05 -11.02 12.70
C GLY A 83 23.80 -10.19 12.42
N TYR A 84 23.19 -9.61 13.45
CA TYR A 84 21.99 -8.78 13.34
C TYR A 84 22.26 -7.47 12.60
N VAL A 85 23.38 -6.82 12.90
CA VAL A 85 23.83 -5.63 12.19
C VAL A 85 24.11 -5.93 10.71
N SER A 86 24.83 -7.02 10.43
CA SER A 86 25.11 -7.47 9.07
C SER A 86 23.83 -7.79 8.31
N TYR A 87 22.85 -8.40 8.98
CA TYR A 87 21.52 -8.63 8.44
C TYR A 87 20.83 -7.31 8.06
N GLY A 88 20.84 -6.31 8.96
CA GLY A 88 20.31 -4.97 8.69
C GLY A 88 20.96 -4.31 7.46
N TRP A 89 22.27 -4.47 7.31
CA TRP A 89 23.01 -3.99 6.14
C TRP A 89 22.58 -4.67 4.85
N VAL A 90 22.58 -6.01 4.84
CA VAL A 90 22.18 -6.77 3.66
C VAL A 90 20.76 -6.42 3.27
N LYS A 91 19.85 -6.29 4.23
CA LYS A 91 18.46 -5.89 3.99
C LYS A 91 18.37 -4.47 3.41
N GLY A 92 19.05 -3.50 4.02
CA GLY A 92 19.04 -2.11 3.58
C GLY A 92 19.63 -1.94 2.17
N LEU A 93 20.80 -2.54 1.92
CA LEU A 93 21.43 -2.54 0.59
C LEU A 93 20.57 -3.24 -0.44
N HIS A 94 20.03 -4.42 -0.12
CA HIS A 94 19.15 -5.15 -1.01
C HIS A 94 17.88 -4.36 -1.36
N SER A 95 17.25 -3.71 -0.37
CA SER A 95 16.07 -2.88 -0.59
C SER A 95 16.38 -1.66 -1.44
N GLY A 96 17.40 -0.87 -1.07
CA GLY A 96 17.81 0.33 -1.80
C GLY A 96 18.30 0.01 -3.22
N PHE A 97 19.10 -1.04 -3.39
CA PHE A 97 19.56 -1.49 -4.70
C PHE A 97 18.40 -2.01 -5.55
N SER A 98 17.48 -2.81 -4.98
CA SER A 98 16.30 -3.28 -5.72
C SER A 98 15.42 -2.11 -6.16
N ALA A 99 15.24 -1.10 -5.31
CA ALA A 99 14.51 0.12 -5.67
C ALA A 99 15.22 0.88 -6.80
N LEU A 100 16.53 1.12 -6.69
CA LEU A 100 17.31 1.89 -7.66
C LEU A 100 17.45 1.16 -9.00
N ALA A 101 17.94 -0.07 -8.98
CA ALA A 101 18.38 -0.80 -10.17
C ALA A 101 17.24 -1.53 -10.88
N LEU A 102 16.16 -1.85 -10.16
CA LEU A 102 15.01 -2.56 -10.73
C LEU A 102 13.74 -1.71 -10.67
N GLY A 103 13.42 -1.18 -9.50
CA GLY A 103 12.20 -0.40 -9.25
C GLY A 103 12.07 0.82 -10.16
N ILE A 104 13.06 1.72 -10.15
CA ILE A 104 13.03 2.96 -10.94
C ILE A 104 12.91 2.69 -12.45
N PRO A 105 13.68 1.76 -13.06
CA PRO A 105 13.45 1.38 -14.45
C PRO A 105 12.02 0.90 -14.73
N PHE A 106 11.41 0.15 -13.80
CA PHE A 106 10.00 -0.25 -13.96
C PHE A 106 9.04 0.92 -13.84
N LEU A 107 9.26 1.86 -12.91
CA LEU A 107 8.44 3.06 -12.79
C LEU A 107 8.44 3.83 -14.12
N HIS A 108 9.61 4.01 -14.75
CA HIS A 108 9.71 4.64 -16.07
C HIS A 108 8.98 3.84 -17.16
N ALA A 109 9.17 2.52 -17.19
CA ALA A 109 8.51 1.67 -18.18
C ALA A 109 6.98 1.72 -18.07
N TYR A 110 6.43 1.79 -16.85
CA TYR A 110 4.98 1.94 -16.62
C TYR A 110 4.50 3.34 -16.96
N LYS A 111 5.24 4.39 -16.58
CA LYS A 111 4.89 5.78 -16.85
C LYS A 111 4.89 6.10 -18.35
N ALA A 112 5.82 5.53 -19.12
CA ALA A 112 5.92 5.76 -20.56
C ALA A 112 4.91 4.95 -21.40
N ALA A 113 4.27 3.93 -20.81
CA ALA A 113 3.31 3.11 -21.51
C ALA A 113 1.94 3.79 -21.60
N ASP A 114 1.29 3.65 -22.75
CA ASP A 114 -0.12 3.97 -22.95
C ASP A 114 -0.95 2.71 -22.70
N TRP A 115 -1.48 2.61 -21.48
CA TRP A 115 -2.18 1.40 -21.04
C TRP A 115 -3.53 1.21 -21.72
N HIS A 116 -4.17 2.31 -22.10
CA HIS A 116 -5.42 2.27 -22.85
C HIS A 116 -5.20 1.66 -24.23
N LYS A 117 -4.17 2.12 -24.94
CA LYS A 117 -3.78 1.58 -26.25
C LYS A 117 -3.35 0.12 -26.16
N LEU A 118 -2.55 -0.23 -25.15
CA LEU A 118 -2.12 -1.62 -24.92
C LEU A 118 -3.32 -2.54 -24.66
N GLY A 119 -4.33 -2.09 -23.91
CA GLY A 119 -5.58 -2.84 -23.68
C GLY A 119 -6.39 -3.09 -24.95
N ASN A 120 -6.28 -2.20 -25.93
CA ASN A 120 -7.03 -2.26 -27.17
C ASN A 120 -6.26 -2.87 -28.35
N ASP A 121 -4.95 -3.08 -28.23
CA ASP A 121 -4.10 -3.64 -29.28
C ASP A 121 -3.37 -4.90 -28.81
N ALA A 122 -3.91 -6.06 -29.18
CA ALA A 122 -3.33 -7.37 -28.85
C ALA A 122 -1.99 -7.67 -29.54
N THR A 123 -1.58 -6.88 -30.54
CA THR A 123 -0.27 -7.02 -31.19
C THR A 123 0.86 -6.45 -30.34
N GLN A 124 0.53 -5.55 -29.40
CA GLN A 124 1.49 -4.91 -28.52
C GLN A 124 1.61 -5.63 -27.19
N ARG A 125 2.78 -5.54 -26.57
CA ARG A 125 3.06 -6.13 -25.26
C ARG A 125 3.56 -5.07 -24.30
N ALA A 126 3.09 -5.13 -23.06
CA ALA A 126 3.60 -4.26 -22.01
C ALA A 126 5.11 -4.51 -21.75
N PRO A 127 5.89 -3.46 -21.45
CA PRO A 127 7.36 -3.50 -21.42
C PRO A 127 7.98 -4.41 -20.33
N VAL A 128 7.19 -4.90 -19.39
CA VAL A 128 7.66 -5.78 -18.29
C VAL A 128 6.90 -7.10 -18.19
N ARG A 129 6.01 -7.40 -19.14
CA ARG A 129 5.06 -8.51 -19.05
C ARG A 129 5.74 -9.86 -18.81
N ASP A 130 6.78 -10.16 -19.58
CA ASP A 130 7.44 -11.48 -19.55
C ASP A 130 8.27 -11.69 -18.27
N ARG A 131 8.60 -10.62 -17.53
CA ARG A 131 9.32 -10.69 -16.25
C ARG A 131 8.42 -11.06 -15.07
N PHE A 132 7.12 -10.76 -15.16
CA PHE A 132 6.16 -11.14 -14.12
C PHE A 132 5.34 -12.35 -14.53
N PHE A 133 4.91 -12.43 -15.79
CA PHE A 133 3.99 -13.46 -16.29
C PHE A 133 4.64 -14.47 -17.25
N GLY A 134 5.94 -14.35 -17.57
CA GLY A 134 6.65 -15.33 -18.38
C GLY A 134 7.15 -16.53 -17.58
N GLY A 135 7.71 -17.55 -18.25
CA GLY A 135 8.18 -18.80 -17.61
C GLY A 135 9.39 -18.68 -16.67
N VAL A 136 10.00 -17.49 -16.61
CA VAL A 136 11.07 -17.11 -15.65
C VAL A 136 10.57 -16.06 -14.66
N GLY A 137 9.27 -15.74 -14.70
CA GLY A 137 8.67 -14.62 -13.98
C GLY A 137 8.44 -14.91 -12.50
N ARG A 138 8.53 -13.88 -11.65
CA ARG A 138 8.48 -14.09 -10.19
C ARG A 138 7.11 -14.48 -9.65
N ALA A 139 6.05 -14.16 -10.38
CA ALA A 139 4.70 -14.63 -10.07
C ALA A 139 4.46 -16.08 -10.52
N TYR A 140 5.32 -16.64 -11.41
CA TYR A 140 5.18 -17.98 -12.00
C TYR A 140 6.53 -18.71 -12.02
N LYS A 141 6.81 -19.50 -10.96
CA LYS A 141 8.07 -20.26 -10.85
C LYS A 141 7.99 -21.70 -11.38
N GLU A 142 6.79 -22.25 -11.57
CA GLU A 142 6.62 -23.56 -12.19
C GLU A 142 6.61 -23.43 -13.71
N THR A 143 7.19 -24.43 -14.40
CA THR A 143 7.26 -24.59 -15.86
C THR A 143 6.22 -23.74 -16.55
N GLY A 144 6.68 -22.67 -17.24
CA GLY A 144 5.90 -21.49 -17.61
C GLY A 144 4.45 -21.79 -18.00
N PRO A 145 3.51 -20.89 -17.70
CA PRO A 145 2.11 -21.22 -17.64
C PRO A 145 1.70 -22.00 -18.89
N ALA A 146 1.29 -23.26 -18.68
CA ALA A 146 0.53 -23.99 -19.68
C ALA A 146 -0.81 -23.26 -19.79
N LEU A 147 -0.83 -22.13 -20.50
CA LEU A 147 -2.06 -21.48 -20.92
C LEU A 147 -2.69 -22.44 -21.92
N VAL A 148 -3.56 -23.33 -21.46
CA VAL A 148 -4.38 -24.16 -22.33
C VAL A 148 -5.53 -23.30 -22.86
N GLY A 149 -5.21 -22.47 -23.86
CA GLY A 149 -6.19 -21.81 -24.75
C GLY A 149 -7.17 -20.81 -24.14
N ASP A 150 -8.31 -20.66 -24.81
CA ASP A 150 -9.43 -19.73 -24.55
C ASP A 150 -10.35 -20.11 -23.36
N ALA A 151 -10.06 -21.20 -22.63
CA ALA A 151 -11.06 -21.83 -21.76
C ALA A 151 -11.07 -21.34 -20.30
N GLU A 152 -9.98 -20.76 -19.75
CA GLU A 152 -9.91 -20.51 -18.29
C GLU A 152 -10.19 -19.07 -17.82
N HIS A 153 -10.19 -18.07 -18.70
CA HIS A 153 -10.40 -16.67 -18.30
C HIS A 153 -11.38 -15.96 -19.22
N THR A 154 -12.59 -16.50 -19.32
CA THR A 154 -13.72 -15.89 -20.01
C THR A 154 -14.87 -15.77 -19.04
N TRP A 155 -15.74 -14.79 -19.26
CA TRP A 155 -16.97 -14.62 -18.52
C TRP A 155 -18.05 -14.16 -19.48
N ARG A 156 -19.31 -14.40 -19.10
CA ARG A 156 -20.45 -13.81 -19.80
C ARG A 156 -20.70 -12.45 -19.19
N SER A 157 -20.69 -11.41 -20.02
CA SER A 157 -20.88 -10.05 -19.54
C SER A 157 -22.30 -9.85 -19.02
N GLY A 158 -22.44 -9.27 -17.83
CA GLY A 158 -23.73 -8.81 -17.32
C GLY A 158 -24.24 -7.54 -18.01
N ILE A 159 -23.42 -6.89 -18.85
CA ILE A 159 -23.78 -5.66 -19.57
C ILE A 159 -24.50 -6.00 -20.88
N ASP A 160 -23.89 -6.82 -21.73
CA ASP A 160 -24.43 -7.18 -23.06
C ASP A 160 -24.78 -8.67 -23.22
N GLY A 161 -24.54 -9.50 -22.20
CA GLY A 161 -24.83 -10.93 -22.24
C GLY A 161 -23.85 -11.74 -23.08
N GLU A 162 -22.82 -11.13 -23.67
CA GLU A 162 -21.86 -11.80 -24.55
C GLU A 162 -20.72 -12.47 -23.78
N MET A 163 -20.18 -13.54 -24.35
CA MET A 163 -18.96 -14.16 -23.82
C MET A 163 -17.74 -13.33 -24.19
N LYS A 164 -17.04 -12.78 -23.20
CA LYS A 164 -15.83 -11.98 -23.43
C LYS A 164 -14.60 -12.87 -23.52
N ARG A 165 -13.91 -12.78 -24.66
CA ARG A 165 -12.72 -13.58 -25.02
C ARG A 165 -11.62 -12.67 -25.56
N GLY A 166 -10.36 -13.05 -25.34
CA GLY A 166 -9.21 -12.26 -25.77
C GLY A 166 -8.99 -10.97 -24.96
N LEU A 167 -7.93 -10.24 -25.28
CA LEU A 167 -7.52 -9.06 -24.51
C LEU A 167 -8.53 -7.92 -24.58
N THR A 168 -8.78 -7.38 -25.78
CA THR A 168 -9.58 -6.16 -25.99
C THR A 168 -11.00 -6.29 -25.46
N ALA A 169 -11.69 -7.39 -25.76
CA ALA A 169 -13.07 -7.58 -25.32
C ALA A 169 -13.18 -7.69 -23.81
N LYS A 170 -12.20 -8.32 -23.15
CA LYS A 170 -12.14 -8.41 -21.69
C LYS A 170 -11.77 -7.08 -21.05
N PHE A 171 -10.75 -6.41 -21.58
CA PHE A 171 -10.25 -5.12 -21.10
C PHE A 171 -11.35 -4.06 -21.06
N ASN A 172 -12.12 -3.93 -22.14
CA ASN A 172 -13.20 -2.95 -22.24
C ASN A 172 -14.46 -3.31 -21.43
N ASP A 173 -14.56 -4.56 -20.96
CA ASP A 173 -15.72 -5.05 -20.22
C ASP A 173 -15.50 -5.07 -18.69
N ILE A 174 -14.27 -4.84 -18.22
CA ILE A 174 -13.98 -4.69 -16.79
C ILE A 174 -14.63 -3.40 -16.25
N VAL A 175 -15.31 -3.52 -15.12
CA VAL A 175 -15.79 -2.40 -14.30
C VAL A 175 -14.92 -2.28 -13.06
N HIS A 176 -14.36 -1.10 -12.84
CA HIS A 176 -13.59 -0.78 -11.64
C HIS A 176 -14.51 -0.27 -10.55
N ILE A 177 -14.37 -0.82 -9.35
CA ILE A 177 -15.04 -0.31 -8.14
C ILE A 177 -13.96 0.06 -7.13
N CYS A 178 -13.80 1.35 -6.85
CA CYS A 178 -12.85 1.86 -5.88
C CYS A 178 -13.56 2.19 -4.56
N VAL A 179 -13.30 1.41 -3.52
CA VAL A 179 -13.84 1.59 -2.17
C VAL A 179 -12.87 2.43 -1.35
N ILE A 180 -13.38 3.54 -0.80
CA ILE A 180 -12.64 4.49 0.02
C ILE A 180 -13.24 4.50 1.43
N PRO A 181 -12.72 3.70 2.36
CA PRO A 181 -13.12 3.77 3.76
C PRO A 181 -12.73 5.12 4.34
N THR A 182 -13.69 5.79 4.99
CA THR A 182 -13.49 7.11 5.55
C THR A 182 -14.20 7.29 6.89
N TYR A 183 -13.50 7.91 7.83
CA TYR A 183 -14.02 8.30 9.13
C TYR A 183 -13.42 9.64 9.55
N LYS A 184 -14.26 10.69 9.64
CA LYS A 184 -13.85 12.05 10.05
C LYS A 184 -12.78 12.70 9.17
N GLU A 185 -12.56 12.18 7.97
CA GLU A 185 -11.61 12.79 7.05
C GLU A 185 -12.12 14.15 6.58
N PRO A 186 -11.23 15.16 6.47
CA PRO A 186 -11.58 16.45 5.91
C PRO A 186 -12.07 16.33 4.47
N LEU A 187 -13.07 17.13 4.12
CA LEU A 187 -13.57 17.20 2.75
C LEU A 187 -12.46 17.51 1.73
N GLY A 188 -11.49 18.36 2.09
CA GLY A 188 -10.37 18.69 1.21
C GLY A 188 -9.50 17.48 0.84
N THR A 189 -9.30 16.55 1.77
CA THR A 189 -8.55 15.30 1.52
C THR A 189 -9.34 14.39 0.58
N LEU A 190 -10.61 14.15 0.90
CA LEU A 190 -11.50 13.34 0.06
C LEU A 190 -11.65 13.92 -1.35
N ARG A 191 -11.77 15.24 -1.47
CA ARG A 191 -11.86 15.95 -2.76
C ARG A 191 -10.65 15.67 -3.65
N LYS A 192 -9.43 15.71 -3.11
CA LYS A 192 -8.25 15.42 -3.92
C LYS A 192 -8.20 13.96 -4.36
N THR A 193 -8.49 13.01 -3.45
CA THR A 193 -8.52 11.57 -3.79
C THR A 193 -9.57 11.27 -4.86
N VAL A 194 -10.81 11.72 -4.67
CA VAL A 194 -11.89 11.56 -5.66
C VAL A 194 -11.55 12.30 -6.96
N GLY A 195 -10.91 13.46 -6.90
CA GLY A 195 -10.41 14.19 -8.07
C GLY A 195 -9.43 13.36 -8.90
N THR A 196 -8.45 12.68 -8.28
CA THR A 196 -7.53 11.79 -9.02
C THR A 196 -8.22 10.57 -9.64
N LEU A 197 -9.34 10.12 -9.07
CA LEU A 197 -10.16 9.04 -9.62
C LEU A 197 -11.04 9.54 -10.77
N ALA A 198 -11.61 10.73 -10.67
CA ALA A 198 -12.36 11.37 -11.75
C ALA A 198 -11.46 11.72 -12.95
N ALA A 199 -10.16 11.89 -12.72
CA ALA A 199 -9.16 12.13 -13.76
C ALA A 199 -8.61 10.85 -14.44
N GLN A 200 -9.12 9.65 -14.10
CA GLN A 200 -8.70 8.42 -14.76
C GLN A 200 -9.11 8.42 -16.25
N THR A 201 -8.28 7.82 -17.10
CA THR A 201 -8.53 7.72 -18.56
C THR A 201 -9.85 7.03 -18.93
N CYS A 202 -10.39 6.19 -18.04
CA CYS A 202 -11.64 5.45 -18.24
C CYS A 202 -12.70 5.74 -17.16
N ALA A 203 -12.62 6.90 -16.52
CA ALA A 203 -13.43 7.26 -15.37
C ALA A 203 -14.94 7.16 -15.65
N LYS A 204 -15.40 7.74 -16.77
CA LYS A 204 -16.83 7.82 -17.13
C LYS A 204 -17.40 6.49 -17.62
N GLU A 205 -16.56 5.67 -18.24
CA GLU A 205 -16.98 4.45 -18.91
C GLU A 205 -16.97 3.25 -17.96
N ARG A 206 -16.02 3.21 -17.00
CA ARG A 206 -15.70 1.99 -16.26
C ARG A 206 -15.45 2.17 -14.77
N LEU A 207 -15.43 3.39 -14.21
CA LEU A 207 -15.06 3.59 -12.81
C LEU A 207 -16.23 4.02 -11.91
N ILE A 208 -16.55 3.18 -10.94
CA ILE A 208 -17.44 3.48 -9.84
C ILE A 208 -16.60 3.72 -8.58
N VAL A 209 -16.88 4.82 -7.88
CA VAL A 209 -16.26 5.15 -6.59
C VAL A 209 -17.29 4.98 -5.48
N VAL A 210 -16.90 4.28 -4.41
CA VAL A 210 -17.74 4.02 -3.23
C VAL A 210 -17.08 4.62 -2.00
N LEU A 211 -17.63 5.73 -1.52
CA LEU A 211 -17.25 6.32 -0.23
C LEU A 211 -17.84 5.47 0.90
N ALA A 212 -17.02 4.65 1.55
CA ALA A 212 -17.45 3.81 2.65
C ALA A 212 -17.42 4.60 3.95
N THR A 213 -18.57 5.16 4.33
CA THR A 213 -18.72 6.01 5.52
C THR A 213 -19.20 5.21 6.72
N GLU A 214 -18.92 5.71 7.92
CA GLU A 214 -19.48 5.14 9.14
C GLU A 214 -20.63 5.99 9.68
N SER A 215 -21.65 5.35 10.25
CA SER A 215 -22.78 6.02 10.89
C SER A 215 -22.40 6.94 12.06
N ARG A 216 -21.20 6.73 12.60
CA ARG A 216 -20.60 7.49 13.70
C ARG A 216 -20.01 8.84 13.25
N ASP A 217 -19.81 9.04 11.95
CA ASP A 217 -19.44 10.34 11.39
C ASP A 217 -20.71 11.08 10.97
N SER A 218 -21.19 11.98 11.83
CA SER A 218 -22.38 12.79 11.57
C SER A 218 -22.21 13.80 10.43
N GLU A 219 -20.96 14.14 10.07
CA GLU A 219 -20.65 15.10 9.00
C GLU A 219 -20.50 14.42 7.64
N ALA A 220 -20.33 13.09 7.61
CA ALA A 220 -20.13 12.33 6.37
C ALA A 220 -21.21 12.58 5.29
N PRO A 221 -22.52 12.61 5.60
CA PRO A 221 -23.54 12.82 4.56
C PRO A 221 -23.39 14.16 3.81
N GLY A 222 -23.03 15.24 4.51
CA GLY A 222 -22.80 16.55 3.89
C GLY A 222 -21.58 16.53 2.97
N LYS A 223 -20.46 15.98 3.45
CA LYS A 223 -19.23 15.81 2.67
C LYS A 223 -19.46 14.97 1.41
N VAL A 224 -20.21 13.87 1.53
CA VAL A 224 -20.56 13.00 0.41
C VAL A 224 -21.43 13.73 -0.61
N ALA A 225 -22.41 14.51 -0.18
CA ALA A 225 -23.28 15.27 -1.07
C ALA A 225 -22.46 16.26 -1.92
N GLU A 226 -21.53 16.99 -1.30
CA GLU A 226 -20.63 17.91 -2.02
C GLU A 226 -19.75 17.17 -3.05
N LEU A 227 -19.21 16.00 -2.71
CA LEU A 227 -18.39 15.23 -3.64
C LEU A 227 -19.19 14.65 -4.80
N ILE A 228 -20.44 14.24 -4.56
CA ILE A 228 -21.36 13.77 -5.61
C ILE A 228 -21.68 14.90 -6.58
N ASP A 229 -21.98 16.10 -6.07
CA ASP A 229 -22.23 17.27 -6.90
C ASP A 229 -21.01 17.65 -7.73
N GLU A 230 -19.81 17.63 -7.12
CA GLU A 230 -18.56 18.04 -7.77
C GLU A 230 -18.05 17.02 -8.81
N PHE A 231 -18.09 15.72 -8.50
CA PHE A 231 -17.42 14.68 -9.32
C PHE A 231 -18.35 13.63 -9.93
N GLY A 232 -19.63 13.58 -9.53
CA GLY A 232 -20.54 12.51 -9.93
C GLY A 232 -20.68 12.34 -11.45
N SER A 233 -20.69 13.44 -12.20
CA SER A 233 -20.79 13.44 -13.67
C SER A 233 -19.49 13.03 -14.40
N GLY A 234 -18.36 13.00 -13.68
CA GLY A 234 -17.05 12.61 -14.19
C GLY A 234 -16.77 11.10 -14.08
N LEU A 235 -17.64 10.34 -13.43
CA LEU A 235 -17.46 8.93 -13.10
C LEU A 235 -18.63 8.10 -13.66
N LEU A 236 -18.40 6.80 -13.88
CA LEU A 236 -19.50 5.85 -14.15
C LEU A 236 -20.49 5.82 -12.98
N GLY A 237 -19.99 6.01 -11.75
CA GLY A 237 -20.83 6.26 -10.59
C GLY A 237 -20.04 6.74 -9.38
N LEU A 238 -20.64 7.64 -8.61
CA LEU A 238 -20.17 8.00 -7.26
C LEU A 238 -21.27 7.62 -6.27
N ARG A 239 -20.95 6.69 -5.37
CA ARG A 239 -21.85 6.06 -4.41
C ARG A 239 -21.25 6.14 -3.01
N TYR A 240 -22.06 5.89 -2.00
CA TYR A 240 -21.59 5.78 -0.63
C TYR A 240 -22.33 4.69 0.13
N THR A 241 -21.69 4.18 1.18
CA THR A 241 -22.32 3.25 2.13
C THR A 241 -22.29 3.87 3.51
N LYS A 242 -23.20 3.45 4.38
CA LYS A 242 -23.25 3.88 5.79
C LYS A 242 -23.16 2.66 6.69
N HIS A 243 -21.98 2.41 7.25
CA HIS A 243 -21.75 1.27 8.12
C HIS A 243 -22.19 1.56 9.57
N VAL A 244 -23.07 0.72 10.11
CA VAL A 244 -23.43 0.72 11.54
C VAL A 244 -22.74 -0.47 12.19
N LEU A 245 -21.86 -0.20 13.16
CA LEU A 245 -21.11 -1.25 13.84
C LEU A 245 -22.03 -2.27 14.51
N ALA A 246 -21.87 -3.53 14.15
CA ALA A 246 -22.51 -4.65 14.81
C ALA A 246 -21.71 -5.13 16.04
N PRO A 247 -22.35 -5.84 16.99
CA PRO A 247 -21.64 -6.47 18.09
C PRO A 247 -20.55 -7.43 17.60
N GLY A 248 -19.33 -7.29 18.13
CA GLY A 248 -18.17 -8.11 17.75
C GLY A 248 -17.28 -7.48 16.68
N GLU A 249 -17.75 -6.45 15.97
CA GLU A 249 -16.94 -5.77 14.97
C GLU A 249 -15.90 -4.84 15.62
N ALA A 250 -14.70 -4.86 15.07
CA ALA A 250 -13.71 -3.86 15.37
C ALA A 250 -14.10 -2.53 14.71
N VAL A 251 -13.94 -1.45 15.47
CA VAL A 251 -13.91 -0.08 14.95
C VAL A 251 -12.81 0.02 13.90
N GLY A 252 -13.10 0.55 12.71
CA GLY A 252 -12.05 0.94 11.75
C GLY A 252 -12.29 0.45 10.33
N LYS A 253 -11.19 0.43 9.55
CA LYS A 253 -11.20 0.22 8.11
C LYS A 253 -11.75 -1.14 7.70
N SER A 254 -11.34 -2.23 8.37
CA SER A 254 -11.73 -3.60 7.96
C SER A 254 -13.24 -3.84 7.98
N SER A 255 -13.92 -3.51 9.08
CA SER A 255 -15.37 -3.73 9.21
C SER A 255 -16.18 -2.86 8.24
N ASN A 256 -15.73 -1.62 8.05
CA ASN A 256 -16.31 -0.72 7.06
C ASN A 256 -16.09 -1.22 5.61
N CYS A 257 -14.90 -1.72 5.29
CA CYS A 257 -14.61 -2.40 4.02
C CYS A 257 -15.55 -3.59 3.80
N ALA A 258 -15.65 -4.50 4.79
CA ALA A 258 -16.50 -5.68 4.70
C ALA A 258 -17.97 -5.31 4.42
N TRP A 259 -18.50 -4.34 5.15
CA TRP A 259 -19.84 -3.80 4.93
C TRP A 259 -20.00 -3.25 3.51
N SER A 260 -19.09 -2.38 3.08
CA SER A 260 -19.19 -1.72 1.77
C SER A 260 -19.12 -2.71 0.61
N VAL A 261 -18.28 -3.73 0.70
CA VAL A 261 -18.15 -4.77 -0.35
C VAL A 261 -19.39 -5.66 -0.40
N ARG A 262 -20.02 -5.95 0.74
CA ARG A 262 -21.32 -6.64 0.77
C ARG A 262 -22.40 -5.83 0.09
N CYS A 263 -22.42 -4.51 0.27
CA CYS A 263 -23.34 -3.62 -0.44
C CYS A 263 -23.04 -3.59 -1.95
N VAL A 264 -21.76 -3.52 -2.33
CA VAL A 264 -21.33 -3.58 -3.74
C VAL A 264 -21.79 -4.87 -4.40
N LYS A 265 -21.57 -6.02 -3.76
CA LYS A 265 -22.04 -7.32 -4.28
C LYS A 265 -23.55 -7.33 -4.46
N ARG A 266 -24.29 -6.90 -3.43
CA ARG A 266 -25.76 -6.87 -3.47
C ARG A 266 -26.26 -6.01 -4.62
N GLU A 267 -25.71 -4.82 -4.78
CA GLU A 267 -26.14 -3.88 -5.81
C GLU A 267 -25.75 -4.36 -7.22
N TYR A 268 -24.46 -4.64 -7.44
CA TYR A 268 -23.96 -4.82 -8.80
C TYR A 268 -24.06 -6.25 -9.31
N VAL A 269 -23.95 -7.25 -8.43
CA VAL A 269 -24.03 -8.66 -8.83
C VAL A 269 -25.47 -9.16 -8.71
N GLU A 270 -26.11 -9.01 -7.54
CA GLU A 270 -27.41 -9.63 -7.29
C GLU A 270 -28.58 -8.87 -7.91
N LYS A 271 -28.58 -7.52 -7.84
CA LYS A 271 -29.65 -6.71 -8.44
C LYS A 271 -29.40 -6.40 -9.91
N ARG A 272 -28.19 -5.96 -10.26
CA ARG A 272 -27.85 -5.54 -11.64
C ARG A 272 -27.28 -6.64 -12.54
N GLY A 273 -26.95 -7.81 -11.98
CA GLY A 273 -26.57 -8.99 -12.77
C GLY A 273 -25.17 -8.95 -13.39
N LEU A 274 -24.26 -8.10 -12.90
CA LEU A 274 -22.86 -8.13 -13.33
C LEU A 274 -22.19 -9.43 -12.87
N ALA A 275 -21.36 -10.02 -13.72
CA ALA A 275 -20.55 -11.16 -13.34
C ALA A 275 -19.42 -10.70 -12.38
N PRO A 276 -19.17 -11.41 -11.26
CA PRO A 276 -18.08 -11.06 -10.35
C PRO A 276 -16.69 -10.97 -11.00
N GLU A 277 -16.46 -11.74 -12.07
CA GLU A 277 -15.26 -11.71 -12.90
C GLU A 277 -15.05 -10.36 -13.61
N GLN A 278 -16.12 -9.63 -13.90
CA GLN A 278 -16.07 -8.32 -14.56
C GLN A 278 -15.64 -7.20 -13.62
N ILE A 279 -15.72 -7.42 -12.31
CA ILE A 279 -15.53 -6.35 -11.33
C ILE A 279 -14.11 -6.43 -10.75
N MET A 280 -13.35 -5.36 -10.97
CA MET A 280 -12.07 -5.11 -10.31
C MET A 280 -12.30 -4.21 -9.11
N LEU A 281 -12.12 -4.78 -7.93
CA LEU A 281 -12.27 -4.07 -6.67
C LEU A 281 -10.91 -3.50 -6.25
N THR A 282 -10.86 -2.20 -5.96
CA THR A 282 -9.72 -1.52 -5.36
C THR A 282 -10.13 -0.99 -3.99
N VAL A 283 -9.34 -1.26 -2.96
CA VAL A 283 -9.48 -0.64 -1.64
C VAL A 283 -8.31 0.30 -1.45
N CYS A 284 -8.57 1.54 -1.04
CA CYS A 284 -7.53 2.54 -0.79
C CYS A 284 -7.84 3.43 0.42
N ASP A 285 -6.82 4.03 0.99
CA ASP A 285 -6.99 5.05 2.04
C ASP A 285 -7.57 6.35 1.47
N ALA A 286 -8.22 7.12 2.33
CA ALA A 286 -8.94 8.35 1.98
C ALA A 286 -8.07 9.52 1.50
N ASP A 287 -6.74 9.40 1.61
CA ASP A 287 -5.70 10.34 1.15
C ASP A 287 -4.84 9.74 0.03
N THR A 288 -5.37 8.78 -0.71
CA THR A 288 -4.66 8.18 -1.85
C THR A 288 -4.72 9.09 -3.08
N TYR A 289 -3.60 9.23 -3.78
CA TYR A 289 -3.47 9.98 -5.03
C TYR A 289 -3.10 9.07 -6.20
N PHE A 290 -4.06 8.85 -7.10
CA PHE A 290 -3.94 7.89 -8.20
C PHE A 290 -3.16 8.43 -9.41
N ASP A 291 -2.36 7.57 -10.05
CA ASP A 291 -1.82 7.87 -11.38
C ASP A 291 -2.98 7.90 -12.39
N PRO A 292 -3.03 8.85 -13.35
CA PRO A 292 -4.16 8.99 -14.30
C PRO A 292 -4.46 7.75 -15.14
N GLN A 293 -3.49 6.84 -15.32
CA GLN A 293 -3.65 5.61 -16.11
C GLN A 293 -3.82 4.35 -15.25
N PHE A 294 -3.96 4.48 -13.92
CA PHE A 294 -3.95 3.35 -12.99
C PHE A 294 -5.00 2.29 -13.33
N MET A 295 -6.26 2.70 -13.57
CA MET A 295 -7.35 1.76 -13.83
C MET A 295 -7.13 0.95 -15.13
N ASP A 296 -6.69 1.60 -16.21
CA ASP A 296 -6.37 0.92 -17.46
C ASP A 296 -5.20 -0.06 -17.30
N CYS A 297 -4.15 0.34 -16.60
CA CYS A 297 -3.05 -0.58 -16.31
C CYS A 297 -3.49 -1.78 -15.49
N LEU A 298 -4.32 -1.56 -14.47
CA LEU A 298 -4.85 -2.62 -13.63
C LEU A 298 -5.68 -3.62 -14.47
N ALA A 299 -6.60 -3.12 -15.30
CA ALA A 299 -7.40 -3.96 -16.20
C ALA A 299 -6.51 -4.75 -17.17
N TYR A 300 -5.52 -4.11 -17.81
CA TYR A 300 -4.59 -4.79 -18.71
C TYR A 300 -3.84 -5.93 -18.00
N ASN A 301 -3.25 -5.64 -16.84
CA ASN A 301 -2.49 -6.63 -16.07
C ASN A 301 -3.40 -7.74 -15.51
N HIS A 302 -4.66 -7.44 -15.22
CA HIS A 302 -5.63 -8.44 -14.80
C HIS A 302 -5.98 -9.41 -15.92
N VAL A 303 -6.36 -8.88 -17.07
CA VAL A 303 -6.81 -9.68 -18.23
C VAL A 303 -5.69 -10.57 -18.79
N GLN A 304 -4.45 -10.13 -18.69
CA GLN A 304 -3.26 -10.86 -19.12
C GLN A 304 -2.69 -11.83 -18.06
N ASN A 305 -3.18 -11.79 -16.83
CA ASN A 305 -2.69 -12.67 -15.76
C ASN A 305 -3.21 -14.10 -15.99
N PRO A 306 -2.34 -15.14 -16.04
CA PRO A 306 -2.75 -16.55 -16.20
C PRO A 306 -3.51 -17.16 -15.01
N LYS A 307 -3.64 -16.45 -13.89
CA LYS A 307 -4.39 -16.87 -12.69
C LYS A 307 -4.92 -15.59 -12.04
N PRO A 308 -5.88 -14.91 -12.69
CA PRO A 308 -6.32 -13.56 -12.33
C PRO A 308 -7.11 -13.56 -11.01
N TYR A 309 -7.75 -14.68 -10.66
CA TYR A 309 -8.52 -14.84 -9.43
C TYR A 309 -7.70 -15.34 -8.23
N ASN A 310 -6.41 -15.56 -8.43
CA ASN A 310 -5.44 -15.98 -7.40
C ASN A 310 -4.34 -14.92 -7.22
N ALA A 311 -4.73 -13.64 -7.32
CA ALA A 311 -3.81 -12.51 -7.25
C ALA A 311 -4.43 -11.31 -6.53
N THR A 312 -3.59 -10.61 -5.76
CA THR A 312 -3.81 -9.23 -5.34
C THR A 312 -2.81 -8.34 -6.06
N TYR A 313 -3.27 -7.23 -6.63
CA TYR A 313 -2.44 -6.27 -7.34
C TYR A 313 -2.05 -5.15 -6.37
N GLN A 314 -0.74 -4.87 -6.26
CA GLN A 314 -0.21 -3.84 -5.36
C GLN A 314 0.53 -2.78 -6.18
N ALA A 315 0.14 -1.53 -6.01
CA ALA A 315 0.81 -0.39 -6.64
C ALA A 315 2.07 0.04 -5.86
N SER A 316 2.97 0.80 -6.50
CA SER A 316 4.13 1.37 -5.81
C SER A 316 3.72 2.62 -5.03
N GLU A 317 3.59 2.51 -3.72
CA GLU A 317 3.18 3.61 -2.86
C GLU A 317 4.32 4.53 -2.43
N THR A 318 4.03 5.82 -2.25
CA THR A 318 4.94 6.83 -1.73
C THR A 318 4.23 7.81 -0.80
N PHE A 319 4.95 8.29 0.20
CA PHE A 319 4.49 9.32 1.13
C PHE A 319 4.97 10.73 0.75
N PHE A 320 5.19 10.96 -0.55
CA PHE A 320 5.73 12.20 -1.07
C PHE A 320 4.76 13.38 -1.27
N PRO A 321 3.42 13.21 -1.36
CA PRO A 321 2.48 14.31 -1.60
C PRO A 321 2.66 15.56 -0.73
N ASN A 322 2.84 15.40 0.59
CA ASN A 322 3.00 16.49 1.55
C ASN A 322 4.34 16.42 2.33
N ILE A 323 5.38 15.84 1.72
CA ILE A 323 6.65 15.49 2.41
C ILE A 323 7.34 16.68 3.09
N TRP A 324 7.12 17.91 2.61
CA TRP A 324 7.70 19.13 3.18
C TRP A 324 6.89 19.73 4.33
N ASN A 325 5.64 19.31 4.53
CA ASN A 325 4.75 19.83 5.57
C ASN A 325 4.84 19.06 6.88
N VAL A 326 5.51 17.90 6.89
CA VAL A 326 5.64 17.05 8.08
C VAL A 326 6.95 17.30 8.84
N PRO A 327 6.96 17.09 10.17
CA PRO A 327 8.18 17.13 10.98
C PRO A 327 9.31 16.27 10.40
N ILE A 328 10.55 16.72 10.59
CA ILE A 328 11.76 16.07 10.04
C ILE A 328 11.82 14.56 10.36
N ILE A 329 11.50 14.17 11.60
CA ILE A 329 11.55 12.75 12.01
C ILE A 329 10.47 11.89 11.35
N ILE A 330 9.31 12.48 11.00
CA ILE A 330 8.25 11.79 10.24
C ILE A 330 8.67 11.67 8.79
N ARG A 331 9.25 12.74 8.22
CA ARG A 331 9.78 12.76 6.85
C ARG A 331 10.80 11.65 6.61
N ILE A 332 11.75 11.43 7.53
CA ILE A 332 12.73 10.34 7.43
C ILE A 332 12.01 8.99 7.26
N LYS A 333 11.02 8.71 8.10
CA LYS A 333 10.28 7.44 8.06
C LYS A 333 9.46 7.31 6.77
N ALA A 334 8.79 8.38 6.35
CA ALA A 334 8.04 8.44 5.09
C ALA A 334 8.94 8.12 3.88
N VAL A 335 10.17 8.65 3.84
CA VAL A 335 11.16 8.38 2.79
C VAL A 335 11.63 6.92 2.81
N ILE A 336 12.00 6.41 3.99
CA ILE A 336 12.42 5.00 4.16
C ILE A 336 11.31 4.05 3.71
N ASP A 337 10.07 4.31 4.10
CA ASP A 337 8.92 3.47 3.77
C ASP A 337 8.65 3.49 2.27
N SER A 338 8.61 4.67 1.65
CA SER A 338 8.37 4.83 0.20
C SER A 338 9.37 4.06 -0.66
N VAL A 339 10.67 4.25 -0.40
CA VAL A 339 11.73 3.56 -1.16
C VAL A 339 11.79 2.08 -0.79
N GLY A 340 11.56 1.75 0.49
CA GLY A 340 11.51 0.38 1.00
C GLY A 340 10.43 -0.45 0.31
N PHE A 341 9.23 0.09 0.14
CA PHE A 341 8.13 -0.58 -0.54
C PHE A 341 8.44 -0.82 -2.02
N LEU A 342 8.97 0.18 -2.72
CA LEU A 342 9.43 -0.01 -4.11
C LEU A 342 10.49 -1.11 -4.20
N GLY A 343 11.46 -1.12 -3.29
CA GLY A 343 12.51 -2.13 -3.23
C GLY A 343 11.98 -3.54 -2.97
N GLN A 344 11.00 -3.68 -2.07
CA GLN A 344 10.33 -4.96 -1.81
C GLN A 344 9.53 -5.44 -3.01
N LEU A 345 8.75 -4.55 -3.64
CA LEU A 345 7.94 -4.84 -4.82
C LEU A 345 8.81 -5.25 -6.02
N ALA A 346 9.98 -4.61 -6.17
CA ALA A 346 10.93 -4.86 -7.24
C ALA A 346 11.91 -6.01 -7.00
N SER A 347 11.96 -6.62 -5.81
CA SER A 347 12.96 -7.64 -5.44
C SER A 347 12.53 -9.08 -5.75
N PRO A 348 13.46 -9.98 -6.20
CA PRO A 348 13.15 -11.40 -6.42
C PRO A 348 13.08 -12.23 -5.14
N PHE A 349 13.68 -11.69 -4.09
CA PHE A 349 13.94 -12.39 -2.84
C PHE A 349 12.94 -11.98 -1.75
N SER A 350 12.20 -10.90 -1.97
CA SER A 350 11.13 -10.44 -1.07
C SER A 350 9.83 -11.21 -1.29
N HIS A 351 9.06 -11.39 -0.21
CA HIS A 351 7.65 -11.77 -0.26
C HIS A 351 6.81 -10.49 -0.07
N PRO A 352 6.34 -9.85 -1.14
CA PRO A 352 5.54 -8.64 -1.01
C PRO A 352 4.18 -8.94 -0.37
N PHE A 353 3.74 -8.05 0.51
CA PHE A 353 2.40 -8.02 1.09
C PHE A 353 1.66 -6.76 0.61
N PRO A 354 0.33 -6.79 0.49
CA PRO A 354 -0.43 -5.58 0.19
C PRO A 354 -0.29 -4.52 1.29
N PHE A 355 -0.37 -3.25 0.91
CA PHE A 355 -0.24 -2.13 1.83
C PHE A 355 -1.01 -0.92 1.27
N ALA A 356 -1.92 -0.40 2.10
CA ALA A 356 -2.82 0.76 1.92
C ALA A 356 -3.75 0.73 0.71
N ILE A 357 -3.23 0.41 -0.48
CA ILE A 357 -3.90 0.45 -1.78
C ILE A 357 -3.64 -0.85 -2.54
N TYR A 358 -4.69 -1.65 -2.70
CA TYR A 358 -4.59 -2.91 -3.41
C TYR A 358 -5.88 -3.24 -4.14
N SER A 359 -5.74 -4.06 -5.18
CA SER A 359 -6.86 -4.46 -6.03
C SER A 359 -6.94 -5.98 -6.20
N GLN A 360 -8.15 -6.49 -6.39
CA GLN A 360 -8.41 -7.89 -6.70
C GLN A 360 -9.75 -8.02 -7.43
N SER A 361 -10.00 -9.15 -8.09
CA SER A 361 -11.33 -9.40 -8.66
C SER A 361 -12.37 -9.55 -7.54
N LEU A 362 -13.60 -9.06 -7.75
CA LEU A 362 -14.70 -9.30 -6.82
C LEU A 362 -14.96 -10.80 -6.65
N ARG A 363 -14.77 -11.60 -7.71
CA ARG A 363 -14.82 -13.07 -7.62
C ARG A 363 -13.91 -13.61 -6.52
N THR A 364 -12.66 -13.15 -6.48
CA THR A 364 -11.70 -13.55 -5.45
C THR A 364 -12.20 -13.19 -4.07
N SER A 365 -12.74 -11.98 -3.89
CA SER A 365 -13.31 -11.56 -2.60
C SER A 365 -14.47 -12.45 -2.17
N ILE A 366 -15.37 -12.82 -3.10
CA ILE A 366 -16.51 -13.71 -2.82
C ILE A 366 -16.03 -15.11 -2.44
N GLU A 367 -15.13 -15.71 -3.23
CA GLU A 367 -14.62 -17.07 -2.99
C GLU A 367 -13.84 -17.17 -1.67
N CYS A 368 -13.18 -16.09 -1.25
CA CYS A 368 -12.41 -16.05 -0.01
C CYS A 368 -13.22 -15.60 1.22
N GLY A 369 -14.46 -15.12 1.04
CA GLY A 369 -15.36 -14.72 2.12
C GLY A 369 -15.16 -13.28 2.62
N GLY A 370 -14.72 -12.36 1.77
CA GLY A 370 -14.60 -10.94 2.08
C GLY A 370 -13.58 -10.61 3.20
N TRP A 371 -13.71 -9.41 3.76
CA TRP A 371 -12.87 -8.91 4.85
C TRP A 371 -13.41 -9.35 6.22
N ASP A 372 -12.50 -9.72 7.13
CA ASP A 372 -12.86 -10.02 8.51
C ASP A 372 -13.13 -8.73 9.29
N VAL A 373 -14.21 -8.69 10.07
CA VAL A 373 -14.70 -7.45 10.71
C VAL A 373 -14.03 -7.14 12.05
N ASP A 374 -13.21 -8.04 12.59
CA ASP A 374 -12.51 -7.92 13.88
C ASP A 374 -11.02 -7.52 13.75
N ILE A 375 -10.59 -7.12 12.55
CA ILE A 375 -9.18 -6.86 12.22
C ILE A 375 -8.87 -5.37 12.10
N ILE A 376 -7.70 -4.97 12.61
CA ILE A 376 -7.12 -3.62 12.45
C ILE A 376 -6.14 -3.54 11.27
N PRO A 377 -5.13 -4.43 11.14
CA PRO A 377 -4.22 -4.46 10.00
C PRO A 377 -4.80 -5.30 8.85
N GLU A 378 -5.84 -4.80 8.18
CA GLU A 378 -6.64 -5.59 7.26
C GLU A 378 -5.95 -5.99 5.97
N ASP A 379 -4.98 -5.21 5.49
CA ASP A 379 -4.33 -5.43 4.18
C ASP A 379 -3.61 -6.78 4.12
N TRP A 380 -2.75 -7.03 5.12
CA TRP A 380 -2.01 -8.29 5.26
C TRP A 380 -2.96 -9.43 5.62
N HIS A 381 -3.88 -9.17 6.55
CA HIS A 381 -4.82 -10.17 7.01
C HIS A 381 -5.69 -10.72 5.88
N HIS A 382 -6.29 -9.83 5.07
CA HIS A 382 -7.11 -10.21 3.92
C HIS A 382 -6.29 -11.01 2.90
N TYR A 383 -5.04 -10.60 2.65
CA TYR A 383 -4.14 -11.37 1.79
C TYR A 383 -3.87 -12.78 2.34
N LEU A 384 -3.60 -12.92 3.63
CA LEU A 384 -3.37 -14.20 4.28
C LEU A 384 -4.62 -15.07 4.26
N LYS A 385 -5.80 -14.48 4.49
CA LYS A 385 -7.10 -15.17 4.35
C LYS A 385 -7.24 -15.75 2.95
N CYS A 386 -7.01 -14.94 1.91
CA CYS A 386 -7.02 -15.41 0.53
C CYS A 386 -5.97 -16.50 0.29
N TRP A 387 -4.75 -16.35 0.81
CA TRP A 387 -3.68 -17.33 0.69
C TRP A 387 -4.07 -18.70 1.24
N PHE A 388 -4.65 -18.76 2.44
CA PHE A 388 -5.12 -20.02 3.03
C PHE A 388 -6.42 -20.54 2.41
N LYS A 389 -7.32 -19.68 1.91
CA LYS A 389 -8.54 -20.11 1.20
C LYS A 389 -8.23 -20.66 -0.20
N LYS A 390 -7.08 -20.28 -0.77
CA LYS A 390 -6.56 -20.76 -2.06
C LYS A 390 -5.45 -21.80 -1.91
N ASP A 391 -5.40 -22.50 -0.77
CA ASP A 391 -4.44 -23.59 -0.49
C ASP A 391 -2.97 -23.22 -0.78
N GLY A 392 -2.64 -21.95 -0.51
CA GLY A 392 -1.32 -21.36 -0.71
C GLY A 392 -1.04 -20.84 -2.12
N ASP A 393 -1.90 -21.08 -3.11
CA ASP A 393 -1.80 -20.52 -4.46
C ASP A 393 -2.45 -19.14 -4.55
N PHE A 394 -1.87 -18.18 -3.83
CA PHE A 394 -2.23 -16.77 -3.90
C PHE A 394 -0.97 -15.92 -3.83
N ARG A 395 -0.95 -14.79 -4.55
CA ARG A 395 0.27 -13.97 -4.66
C ARG A 395 -0.04 -12.49 -4.88
N VAL A 396 0.93 -11.66 -4.53
CA VAL A 396 0.93 -10.26 -4.92
C VAL A 396 1.52 -10.10 -6.32
N VAL A 397 0.80 -9.39 -7.19
CA VAL A 397 1.25 -8.99 -8.51
C VAL A 397 1.61 -7.49 -8.46
N PRO A 398 2.87 -7.13 -8.74
CA PRO A 398 3.29 -5.75 -8.64
C PRO A 398 2.79 -4.91 -9.82
N ILE A 399 2.34 -3.69 -9.53
CA ILE A 399 1.98 -2.65 -10.48
C ILE A 399 2.92 -1.46 -10.21
N PHE A 400 3.88 -1.20 -11.11
CA PHE A 400 4.88 -0.15 -10.93
C PHE A 400 4.37 1.24 -11.35
N MET A 401 3.10 1.51 -11.06
CA MET A 401 2.53 2.85 -11.05
C MET A 401 2.80 3.48 -9.70
N VAL A 402 3.29 4.72 -9.69
CA VAL A 402 3.51 5.43 -8.43
C VAL A 402 2.17 5.96 -7.92
N MET A 403 1.84 5.62 -6.69
CA MET A 403 0.69 6.17 -5.95
C MET A 403 1.21 7.01 -4.80
N GLY A 404 0.39 7.96 -4.34
CA GLY A 404 0.73 8.83 -3.22
C GLY A 404 -0.21 8.63 -2.05
N ASN A 405 0.29 8.71 -0.84
CA ASN A 405 -0.48 8.90 0.39
C ASN A 405 0.11 10.06 1.19
N ASP A 406 -0.71 10.80 1.92
CA ASP A 406 -0.18 11.87 2.77
C ASP A 406 0.64 11.24 3.91
N ALA A 407 1.84 11.78 4.14
CA ALA A 407 2.54 11.58 5.41
C ALA A 407 1.73 12.25 6.54
N ILE A 408 1.81 11.70 7.75
CA ILE A 408 1.05 12.22 8.89
C ILE A 408 1.39 13.68 9.19
N GLU A 409 0.41 14.55 8.96
CA GLU A 409 0.43 15.98 9.18
C GLU A 409 -0.68 16.34 10.18
N GLU A 410 -0.35 17.20 11.15
CA GLU A 410 -1.28 17.69 12.18
C GLU A 410 -1.08 19.20 12.37
N ARG A 411 -1.92 19.83 13.19
CA ARG A 411 -1.90 21.29 13.42
C ARG A 411 -0.56 21.80 13.93
N ASN A 412 0.16 20.97 14.67
CA ASN A 412 1.52 21.24 15.13
C ASN A 412 2.35 19.96 15.14
N TRP A 413 3.68 20.14 15.23
CA TRP A 413 4.62 19.02 15.12
C TRP A 413 4.50 18.01 16.25
N ASN A 414 4.12 18.42 17.46
CA ASN A 414 3.96 17.50 18.58
C ASN A 414 2.75 16.58 18.41
N GLU A 415 1.63 17.13 17.92
CA GLU A 415 0.45 16.34 17.54
C GLU A 415 0.80 15.38 16.40
N ALA A 416 1.53 15.83 15.39
CA ALA A 416 1.94 14.98 14.26
C ALA A 416 2.80 13.79 14.71
N ILE A 417 3.76 14.04 15.62
CA ILE A 417 4.63 12.99 16.17
C ILE A 417 3.82 11.97 16.97
N LYS A 418 2.86 12.43 17.80
CA LYS A 418 1.96 11.55 18.54
C LYS A 418 1.08 10.71 17.59
N ALA A 419 0.47 11.35 16.60
CA ALA A 419 -0.37 10.68 15.62
C ALA A 419 0.43 9.64 14.79
N ARG A 420 1.66 9.97 14.40
CA ARG A 420 2.55 9.03 13.70
C ARG A 420 2.97 7.85 14.58
N TYR A 421 3.19 8.08 15.87
CA TYR A 421 3.48 7.02 16.83
C TYR A 421 2.29 6.06 17.00
N ILE A 422 1.06 6.59 17.10
CA ILE A 422 -0.16 5.77 17.12
C ILE A 422 -0.31 4.97 15.82
N GLN A 423 -0.05 5.58 14.66
CA GLN A 423 -0.04 4.86 13.38
C GLN A 423 1.02 3.74 13.36
N ALA A 424 2.24 4.00 13.83
CA ALA A 424 3.29 2.99 13.94
C ALA A 424 2.85 1.79 14.79
N LYS A 425 2.19 2.05 15.92
CA LYS A 425 1.66 0.99 16.79
C LYS A 425 0.60 0.14 16.09
N ARG A 426 -0.27 0.75 15.28
CA ARG A 426 -1.28 0.01 14.48
C ARG A 426 -0.60 -0.89 13.44
N HIS A 427 0.46 -0.42 12.78
CA HIS A 427 1.22 -1.26 11.85
C HIS A 427 1.97 -2.39 12.59
N ALA A 428 2.54 -2.11 13.76
CA ALA A 428 3.18 -3.11 14.60
C ALA A 428 2.21 -4.13 15.19
N TRP A 429 0.96 -3.75 15.42
CA TRP A 429 -0.12 -4.67 15.78
C TRP A 429 -0.37 -5.73 14.71
N GLY A 430 0.08 -5.52 13.47
CA GLY A 430 0.14 -6.54 12.40
C GLY A 430 0.74 -7.88 12.83
N ALA A 431 1.57 -7.91 13.88
CA ALA A 431 2.12 -9.16 14.40
C ALA A 431 1.06 -10.20 14.84
N ILE A 432 -0.22 -9.81 15.00
CA ILE A 432 -1.33 -10.76 15.20
C ILE A 432 -1.40 -11.81 14.09
N ASP A 433 -1.02 -11.45 12.86
CA ASP A 433 -1.09 -12.32 11.69
C ASP A 433 -0.14 -13.53 11.78
N LEU A 434 0.88 -13.47 12.66
CA LEU A 434 1.70 -14.64 12.98
C LEU A 434 0.87 -15.75 13.64
N SER A 435 -0.06 -15.37 14.51
CA SER A 435 -1.05 -16.29 15.06
C SER A 435 -1.94 -16.84 13.95
N TYR A 436 -2.47 -15.97 13.09
CA TYR A 436 -3.34 -16.36 11.99
C TYR A 436 -2.69 -17.40 11.06
N ILE A 437 -1.42 -17.22 10.70
CA ILE A 437 -0.66 -18.16 9.86
C ILE A 437 -0.56 -19.53 10.53
N VAL A 438 -0.21 -19.58 11.82
CA VAL A 438 -0.06 -20.84 12.55
C VAL A 438 -1.41 -21.53 12.71
N MET A 439 -2.44 -20.81 13.13
CA MET A 439 -3.77 -21.38 13.36
C MET A 439 -4.36 -21.96 12.08
N ASN A 440 -4.30 -21.21 10.96
CA ASN A 440 -4.80 -21.71 9.68
C ASN A 440 -3.97 -22.87 9.13
N TYR A 441 -2.66 -22.91 9.39
CA TYR A 441 -1.84 -24.05 8.99
C TYR A 441 -2.20 -25.31 9.76
N LEU A 442 -2.44 -25.22 11.07
CA LEU A 442 -2.86 -26.38 11.86
C LEU A 442 -4.18 -26.95 11.35
N GLU A 443 -5.12 -26.10 10.94
CA GLU A 443 -6.41 -26.52 10.38
C GLU A 443 -6.32 -27.09 8.95
N LYS A 444 -5.34 -26.66 8.15
CA LYS A 444 -5.22 -26.98 6.71
C LYS A 444 -3.91 -27.66 6.34
N SER A 445 -3.28 -28.33 7.31
CA SER A 445 -1.96 -28.94 7.15
C SER A 445 -1.92 -30.05 6.08
N ASP A 446 -3.07 -30.61 5.73
CA ASP A 446 -3.30 -31.58 4.66
C ASP A 446 -3.31 -30.95 3.25
N ARG A 447 -3.67 -29.66 3.14
CA ARG A 447 -3.80 -28.95 1.85
C ARG A 447 -2.64 -28.02 1.55
N VAL A 448 -2.01 -27.47 2.59
CA VAL A 448 -0.98 -26.44 2.46
C VAL A 448 0.40 -26.99 2.82
N SER A 449 1.38 -26.75 1.95
CA SER A 449 2.76 -27.19 2.17
C SER A 449 3.39 -26.53 3.40
N PHE A 450 3.93 -27.35 4.31
CA PHE A 450 4.71 -26.91 5.48
C PHE A 450 5.81 -25.91 5.12
N TRP A 451 6.57 -26.17 4.05
CA TRP A 451 7.69 -25.31 3.64
C TRP A 451 7.24 -23.97 3.10
N ARG A 452 6.11 -23.93 2.38
CA ARG A 452 5.52 -22.66 1.88
C ARG A 452 5.01 -21.81 3.05
N THR A 453 4.30 -22.43 3.98
CA THR A 453 3.82 -21.77 5.20
C THR A 453 4.98 -21.29 6.07
N THR A 454 6.00 -22.11 6.28
CA THR A 454 7.18 -21.73 7.08
C THR A 454 7.89 -20.54 6.45
N LYS A 455 8.04 -20.51 5.13
CA LYS A 455 8.60 -19.35 4.43
C LYS A 455 7.74 -18.10 4.62
N LEU A 456 6.42 -18.21 4.46
CA LEU A 456 5.49 -17.10 4.70
C LEU A 456 5.58 -16.57 6.13
N TYR A 457 5.55 -17.47 7.11
CA TYR A 457 5.71 -17.16 8.53
C TYR A 457 7.04 -16.45 8.80
N MET A 458 8.15 -16.97 8.27
CA MET A 458 9.47 -16.38 8.49
C MET A 458 9.56 -14.96 7.91
N HIS A 459 8.97 -14.69 6.73
CA HIS A 459 8.94 -13.33 6.18
C HIS A 459 8.09 -12.38 7.03
N ALA A 460 6.91 -12.81 7.47
CA ALA A 460 6.05 -12.00 8.35
C ALA A 460 6.71 -11.76 9.72
N ALA A 461 7.28 -12.80 10.32
CA ALA A 461 7.94 -12.75 11.63
C ALA A 461 9.18 -11.88 11.58
N GLU A 462 10.00 -12.04 10.54
CA GLU A 462 11.15 -11.18 10.28
C GLU A 462 10.71 -9.72 10.23
N HIS A 463 9.69 -9.38 9.43
CA HIS A 463 9.21 -8.01 9.32
C HIS A 463 8.79 -7.44 10.68
N HIS A 464 7.95 -8.15 11.44
CA HIS A 464 7.39 -7.64 12.70
C HIS A 464 8.38 -7.65 13.87
N ILE A 465 9.39 -8.51 13.85
CA ILE A 465 10.41 -8.60 14.91
C ILE A 465 11.58 -7.65 14.61
N SER A 466 12.04 -7.56 13.36
CA SER A 466 13.29 -6.87 13.03
C SER A 466 13.29 -5.37 13.37
N TRP A 467 12.28 -4.63 12.94
CA TRP A 467 12.15 -3.20 13.28
C TRP A 467 11.92 -2.93 14.78
N THR A 468 11.42 -3.91 15.54
CA THR A 468 11.28 -3.81 17.00
C THR A 468 12.64 -3.92 17.70
N LEU A 469 13.53 -4.73 17.15
CA LEU A 469 14.86 -5.02 17.70
C LEU A 469 15.96 -4.06 17.24
N PHE A 470 15.76 -3.39 16.10
CA PHE A 470 16.83 -2.73 15.37
C PHE A 470 17.55 -1.68 16.20
N TRP A 471 16.82 -0.72 16.77
CA TRP A 471 17.42 0.34 17.57
C TRP A 471 18.15 -0.21 18.81
N PHE A 472 17.53 -1.13 19.57
CA PHE A 472 18.14 -1.70 20.77
C PHE A 472 19.45 -2.44 20.45
N THR A 473 19.45 -3.25 19.39
CA THR A 473 20.62 -4.08 19.04
C THR A 473 21.72 -3.23 18.43
N CYS A 474 21.39 -2.33 17.50
CA CYS A 474 22.37 -1.53 16.77
C CYS A 474 22.91 -0.35 17.59
N MET A 475 22.07 0.31 18.41
CA MET A 475 22.47 1.49 19.18
C MET A 475 22.98 1.14 20.58
N LEU A 476 22.29 0.24 21.28
CA LEU A 476 22.61 -0.09 22.67
C LEU A 476 23.36 -1.41 22.82
N GLY A 477 23.20 -2.35 21.88
CA GLY A 477 23.75 -3.70 21.99
C GLY A 477 25.24 -3.70 22.27
N GLY A 478 26.04 -2.98 21.46
CA GLY A 478 27.49 -2.90 21.67
C GLY A 478 27.89 -2.16 22.94
N LEU A 479 27.20 -1.07 23.30
CA LEU A 479 27.47 -0.27 24.49
C LEU A 479 27.17 -1.05 25.78
N CYS A 480 25.95 -1.57 25.91
CA CYS A 480 25.47 -2.27 27.09
C CYS A 480 26.17 -3.61 27.29
N SER A 481 26.39 -4.39 26.23
CA SER A 481 27.11 -5.66 26.34
C SER A 481 28.57 -5.47 26.77
N THR A 482 29.27 -4.46 26.22
CA THR A 482 30.66 -4.18 26.62
C THR A 482 30.75 -3.66 28.05
N TRP A 483 29.77 -2.86 28.49
CA TRP A 483 29.66 -2.45 29.89
C TRP A 483 29.39 -3.64 30.81
N ALA A 484 28.52 -4.57 30.38
CA ALA A 484 28.21 -5.80 31.10
C ALA A 484 29.40 -6.77 31.18
N ASN A 485 30.25 -6.82 30.16
CA ASN A 485 31.48 -7.61 30.15
C ASN A 485 32.60 -6.94 29.32
N PRO A 486 33.58 -6.28 29.97
CA PRO A 486 34.68 -5.58 29.29
C PRO A 486 35.59 -6.47 28.43
N VAL A 487 35.57 -7.80 28.62
CA VAL A 487 36.33 -8.74 27.76
C VAL A 487 35.93 -8.61 26.28
N LEU A 488 34.74 -8.09 25.99
CA LEU A 488 34.27 -7.83 24.63
C LEU A 488 35.12 -6.78 23.88
N GLU A 489 35.93 -5.98 24.58
CA GLU A 489 36.88 -5.05 23.96
C GLU A 489 38.08 -5.76 23.34
N THR A 490 38.40 -6.97 23.79
CA THR A 490 39.58 -7.72 23.34
C THR A 490 39.28 -8.63 22.14
N TYR A 491 38.05 -8.66 21.63
CA TYR A 491 37.68 -9.57 20.55
C TYR A 491 38.31 -9.15 19.19
N PRO A 492 38.78 -10.11 18.36
CA PRO A 492 39.72 -9.85 17.25
C PRO A 492 39.12 -9.16 16.00
N PHE A 493 37.84 -8.76 16.04
CA PHE A 493 37.33 -7.75 15.09
C PHE A 493 37.94 -6.34 15.33
N GLY A 494 38.93 -6.25 16.23
CA GLY A 494 40.06 -5.31 16.20
C GLY A 494 39.77 -3.90 16.72
N ILE A 495 38.50 -3.53 16.79
CA ILE A 495 38.05 -2.25 17.30
C ILE A 495 36.88 -2.64 18.21
N GLY A 496 37.05 -2.57 19.54
CA GLY A 496 36.14 -3.19 20.52
C GLY A 496 34.66 -2.95 20.20
N LEU A 497 33.74 -3.81 20.66
CA LEU A 497 32.33 -3.80 20.22
C LEU A 497 31.64 -2.40 20.28
N ARG A 498 32.10 -1.49 21.14
CA ARG A 498 31.70 -0.06 21.15
C ARG A 498 32.06 0.70 19.87
N MET A 499 33.24 0.46 19.32
CA MET A 499 33.73 1.07 18.08
C MET A 499 33.18 0.37 16.84
N MET A 500 32.79 -0.90 16.95
CA MET A 500 31.96 -1.54 15.92
C MET A 500 30.69 -0.72 15.67
N THR A 501 30.04 -0.12 16.68
CA THR A 501 28.91 0.79 16.45
C THR A 501 29.26 1.93 15.48
N VAL A 502 30.42 2.57 15.62
CA VAL A 502 30.90 3.66 14.73
C VAL A 502 31.26 3.16 13.33
N ILE A 503 31.94 2.01 13.24
CA ILE A 503 32.26 1.36 11.96
C ILE A 503 31.00 0.85 11.29
N VAL A 504 29.97 0.54 12.05
CA VAL A 504 28.67 0.08 11.56
C VAL A 504 27.88 1.20 10.90
N PHE A 505 28.02 2.41 11.42
CA PHE A 505 27.40 3.62 10.86
C PHE A 505 27.93 3.98 9.47
N ILE A 506 29.20 3.69 9.13
CA ILE A 506 29.76 4.05 7.82
C ILE A 506 29.05 3.26 6.68
N PRO A 507 28.98 1.90 6.68
CA PRO A 507 28.19 1.12 5.72
C PRO A 507 26.67 1.34 5.80
N MET A 508 26.12 1.58 7.00
CA MET A 508 24.71 1.94 7.13
C MET A 508 24.40 3.28 6.45
N SER A 509 25.39 4.18 6.39
CA SER A 509 25.33 5.40 5.58
C SER A 509 25.30 5.07 4.08
N PHE A 510 26.00 4.03 3.59
CA PHE A 510 25.90 3.60 2.18
C PHE A 510 24.51 3.08 1.80
N ALA A 511 23.88 2.24 2.65
CA ALA A 511 22.49 1.83 2.43
C ALA A 511 21.53 3.04 2.46
N CYS A 512 21.78 3.99 3.37
CA CYS A 512 21.07 5.26 3.43
C CYS A 512 21.25 6.08 2.14
N TRP A 513 22.45 6.12 1.55
CA TRP A 513 22.71 6.83 0.29
C TRP A 513 21.89 6.28 -0.88
N PHE A 514 21.72 4.95 -0.98
CA PHE A 514 20.82 4.38 -1.99
C PHE A 514 19.38 4.85 -1.80
N ILE A 515 18.89 4.88 -0.56
CA ILE A 515 17.54 5.37 -0.25
C ILE A 515 17.39 6.85 -0.62
N VAL A 516 18.38 7.67 -0.25
CA VAL A 516 18.43 9.10 -0.59
C VAL A 516 18.41 9.33 -2.09
N ILE A 517 19.28 8.63 -2.83
CA ILE A 517 19.38 8.77 -4.28
C ILE A 517 18.05 8.35 -4.93
N CYS A 518 17.45 7.24 -4.49
CA CYS A 518 16.16 6.79 -5.01
C CYS A 518 15.06 7.82 -4.75
N GLU A 519 14.97 8.34 -3.52
CA GLU A 519 13.95 9.32 -3.15
C GLU A 519 14.07 10.60 -3.98
N PHE A 520 15.28 11.16 -4.08
CA PHE A 520 15.54 12.31 -4.93
C PHE A 520 15.16 12.04 -6.37
N TYR A 521 15.52 10.87 -6.90
CA TYR A 521 15.22 10.50 -8.27
C TYR A 521 13.71 10.40 -8.52
N ILE A 522 12.98 9.69 -7.64
CA ILE A 522 11.53 9.53 -7.75
C ILE A 522 10.86 10.91 -7.72
N ARG A 523 11.19 11.76 -6.73
CA ARG A 523 10.60 13.11 -6.60
C ARG A 523 10.90 14.02 -7.79
N LEU A 524 12.14 14.03 -8.28
CA LEU A 524 12.55 14.95 -9.35
C LEU A 524 12.19 14.49 -10.76
N PHE A 525 12.15 13.18 -11.02
CA PHE A 525 12.00 12.67 -12.39
C PHE A 525 10.74 11.83 -12.61
N ILE A 526 10.22 11.16 -11.58
CA ILE A 526 9.04 10.28 -11.75
C ILE A 526 7.73 11.00 -11.45
N ILE A 527 7.67 11.81 -10.39
CA ILE A 527 6.40 12.42 -9.92
C ILE A 527 6.39 13.95 -9.90
N HIS A 528 7.40 14.60 -10.48
CA HIS A 528 7.54 16.06 -10.48
C HIS A 528 6.42 16.80 -11.21
N ASP A 529 5.73 16.12 -12.12
CA ASP A 529 4.65 16.60 -12.97
C ASP A 529 3.26 16.32 -12.37
N ARG A 530 3.19 15.72 -11.18
CA ARG A 530 1.92 15.35 -10.55
C ARG A 530 1.37 16.48 -9.68
N GLU A 531 0.17 16.93 -10.01
CA GLU A 531 -0.47 18.12 -9.41
C GLU A 531 -0.53 18.11 -7.87
N HIS A 532 -0.89 16.98 -7.26
CA HIS A 532 -1.03 16.88 -5.80
C HIS A 532 0.27 16.50 -5.08
N PHE A 533 1.37 16.40 -5.80
CA PHE A 533 2.67 16.09 -5.23
C PHE A 533 3.46 17.37 -5.02
N GLU A 534 3.57 17.81 -3.77
CA GLU A 534 4.35 18.99 -3.40
C GLU A 534 5.87 18.71 -3.43
N CYS A 535 6.34 17.80 -4.29
CA CYS A 535 7.70 17.26 -4.26
C CYS A 535 8.79 18.31 -4.45
N ASN A 536 8.47 19.40 -5.16
CA ASN A 536 9.40 20.47 -5.55
C ASN A 536 9.01 21.86 -5.03
N THR A 537 8.11 21.96 -4.05
CA THR A 537 7.73 23.25 -3.46
C THR A 537 8.87 23.87 -2.65
N ALA A 538 9.73 23.03 -2.06
CA ALA A 538 10.91 23.50 -1.35
C ALA A 538 12.06 23.86 -2.32
N PRO A 539 12.80 24.97 -2.05
CA PRO A 539 13.93 25.36 -2.89
C PRO A 539 15.06 24.32 -2.86
N MET A 540 15.79 24.16 -3.96
CA MET A 540 16.82 23.11 -4.11
C MET A 540 17.85 23.08 -2.98
N TRP A 541 18.29 24.24 -2.48
CA TRP A 541 19.20 24.31 -1.34
C TRP A 541 18.62 23.65 -0.07
N TRP A 542 17.31 23.80 0.18
CA TRP A 542 16.64 23.15 1.30
C TRP A 542 16.51 21.64 1.05
N GLN A 543 16.25 21.23 -0.19
CA GLN A 543 16.20 19.81 -0.53
C GLN A 543 17.57 19.13 -0.31
N LEU A 544 18.66 19.79 -0.69
CA LEU A 544 20.02 19.32 -0.43
C LEU A 544 20.35 19.34 1.08
N MET A 545 19.99 20.41 1.79
CA MET A 545 20.18 20.50 3.25
C MET A 545 19.33 19.52 4.04
N SER A 546 18.18 19.09 3.50
CA SER A 546 17.36 18.07 4.12
C SER A 546 18.12 16.76 4.29
N GLN A 547 19.22 16.52 3.57
CA GLN A 547 20.05 15.33 3.77
C GLN A 547 20.77 15.31 5.13
N CYS A 548 20.96 16.46 5.77
CA CYS A 548 21.42 16.51 7.16
C CYS A 548 20.41 15.88 8.13
N GLN A 549 19.14 15.73 7.75
CA GLN A 549 18.14 15.09 8.62
C GLN A 549 18.45 13.65 8.95
N TRP A 550 19.21 12.94 8.12
CA TRP A 550 19.48 11.52 8.30
C TRP A 550 20.27 11.21 9.58
N PHE A 551 20.93 12.21 10.17
CA PHE A 551 21.49 12.10 11.52
C PHE A 551 20.44 11.84 12.61
N LEU A 552 19.17 12.21 12.36
CA LEU A 552 18.03 11.95 13.24
C LEU A 552 17.34 10.60 12.96
N MET A 553 17.82 9.81 12.00
CA MET A 553 17.24 8.50 11.70
C MET A 553 17.23 7.55 12.91
N PRO A 554 18.29 7.45 13.73
CA PRO A 554 18.25 6.66 14.97
C PRO A 554 17.11 7.07 15.92
N LEU A 555 16.82 8.37 16.02
CA LEU A 555 15.74 8.89 16.86
C LEU A 555 14.37 8.54 16.26
N ALA A 556 14.20 8.70 14.95
CA ALA A 556 12.98 8.32 14.25
C ALA A 556 12.69 6.81 14.38
N ASP A 557 13.71 5.97 14.23
CA ASP A 557 13.60 4.50 14.38
C ASP A 557 13.33 4.08 15.83
N MET A 558 13.96 4.72 16.82
CA MET A 558 13.65 4.50 18.24
C MET A 558 12.16 4.70 18.52
N MET A 559 11.61 5.83 18.07
CA MET A 559 10.24 6.21 18.35
C MET A 559 9.24 5.38 17.53
N PHE A 560 9.36 5.40 16.20
CA PHE A 560 8.35 4.84 15.31
C PHE A 560 8.60 3.38 14.91
N GLY A 561 9.79 2.84 15.17
CA GLY A 561 10.12 1.42 14.98
C GLY A 561 10.07 0.68 16.32
N SER A 562 11.13 0.83 17.12
CA SER A 562 11.38 -0.02 18.28
C SER A 562 10.39 0.19 19.43
N PHE A 563 10.11 1.43 19.85
CA PHE A 563 9.18 1.68 20.95
C PHE A 563 7.73 1.39 20.57
N ALA A 564 7.28 1.87 19.41
CA ALA A 564 5.94 1.56 18.90
C ALA A 564 5.75 0.04 18.71
N GLY A 565 6.76 -0.64 18.16
CA GLY A 565 6.80 -2.09 18.00
C GLY A 565 6.65 -2.84 19.32
N LEU A 566 7.49 -2.49 20.30
CA LEU A 566 7.50 -3.15 21.60
C LEU A 566 6.21 -2.90 22.37
N GLU A 567 5.66 -1.68 22.33
CA GLU A 567 4.39 -1.38 23.00
C GLU A 567 3.21 -2.13 22.37
N ALA A 568 3.17 -2.26 21.04
CA ALA A 568 2.13 -3.03 20.36
C ALA A 568 2.22 -4.53 20.72
N GLN A 569 3.43 -5.11 20.68
CA GLN A 569 3.66 -6.51 21.05
C GLN A 569 3.33 -6.76 22.53
N PHE A 570 3.70 -5.85 23.43
CA PHE A 570 3.39 -5.95 24.86
C PHE A 570 1.88 -5.95 25.11
N HIS A 571 1.15 -5.01 24.50
CA HIS A 571 -0.30 -4.97 24.62
C HIS A 571 -0.92 -6.26 24.07
N MET A 572 -0.45 -6.75 22.93
CA MET A 572 -0.92 -8.00 22.33
C MET A 572 -0.74 -9.20 23.26
N ALA A 573 0.41 -9.27 23.96
CA ALA A 573 0.72 -10.34 24.90
C ALA A 573 -0.17 -10.33 26.16
N ILE A 574 -0.54 -9.15 26.67
CA ILE A 574 -1.38 -9.01 27.88
C ILE A 574 -2.87 -9.07 27.56
N LYS A 575 -3.29 -8.24 26.60
CA LYS A 575 -4.67 -8.05 26.22
C LYS A 575 -4.74 -7.92 24.69
N PRO A 576 -5.09 -8.99 23.95
CA PRO A 576 -5.16 -9.00 22.49
C PRO A 576 -6.39 -8.26 21.97
N SER A 577 -6.61 -7.03 22.44
CA SER A 577 -7.63 -6.10 21.95
C SER A 577 -6.98 -4.72 21.82
N MET A 578 -6.95 -4.18 20.61
CA MET A 578 -6.54 -2.80 20.38
C MET A 578 -7.77 -1.98 19.98
N LYS A 579 -7.88 -0.76 20.52
CA LYS A 579 -8.89 0.20 20.06
C LYS A 579 -8.32 0.92 18.85
N TYR A 580 -9.05 0.91 17.73
CA TYR A 580 -8.65 1.67 16.55
C TYR A 580 -8.86 3.17 16.81
N GLU A 581 -7.77 3.94 16.73
CA GLU A 581 -7.79 5.41 16.82
C GLU A 581 -7.32 5.98 15.48
N VAL A 582 -8.12 6.88 14.91
CA VAL A 582 -7.84 7.52 13.62
C VAL A 582 -6.91 8.71 13.86
N SER A 583 -5.84 8.81 13.06
CA SER A 583 -4.99 10.01 13.03
C SER A 583 -5.80 11.16 12.42
N ALA A 584 -5.86 12.32 13.07
CA ALA A 584 -6.58 13.44 12.47
C ALA A 584 -5.78 13.95 11.27
N LYS A 585 -6.48 14.36 10.20
CA LYS A 585 -5.85 15.02 9.06
C LYS A 585 -6.20 16.50 9.07
N VAL A 586 -5.22 17.33 8.70
CA VAL A 586 -5.42 18.79 8.67
C VAL A 586 -6.24 19.17 7.44
N ALA A 587 -7.38 19.82 7.68
CA ALA A 587 -8.11 20.51 6.63
C ALA A 587 -7.30 21.73 6.16
N LYS A 588 -6.61 21.66 5.01
CA LYS A 588 -6.02 22.87 4.41
C LYS A 588 -7.17 23.83 4.03
N LYS A 589 -7.29 24.96 4.75
CA LYS A 589 -8.15 26.07 4.31
C LYS A 589 -7.58 26.60 3.00
N LYS A 590 -8.42 26.68 1.97
CA LYS A 590 -8.08 27.28 0.66
C LYS A 590 -7.51 28.69 0.92
N ALA A 591 -6.29 28.97 0.45
CA ALA A 591 -5.84 30.35 0.30
C ALA A 591 -6.77 31.02 -0.72
N LEU A 592 -7.20 32.23 -0.39
CA LEU A 592 -8.24 33.00 -1.07
C LEU A 592 -7.98 33.11 -2.58
N ILE A 593 -9.09 33.02 -3.32
CA ILE A 593 -9.25 33.49 -4.69
C ILE A 593 -8.73 34.94 -4.75
N VAL A 594 -7.80 35.21 -5.67
CA VAL A 594 -7.53 36.58 -6.12
C VAL A 594 -8.41 36.79 -7.34
N GLU A 595 -9.44 37.62 -7.19
CA GLU A 595 -10.21 38.19 -8.30
C GLU A 595 -9.37 39.21 -9.08
N ASP A 596 -9.56 39.19 -10.39
CA ASP A 596 -9.32 40.22 -11.40
C ASP A 596 -8.05 41.09 -11.34
N ALA A 597 -7.18 40.86 -12.32
CA ALA A 597 -6.50 41.94 -13.02
C ALA A 597 -6.21 41.53 -14.47
N SER A 598 -7.04 42.05 -15.37
CA SER A 598 -6.71 42.49 -16.74
C SER A 598 -5.52 41.83 -17.45
N VAL A 599 -5.83 41.14 -18.55
CA VAL A 599 -4.93 40.82 -19.67
C VAL A 599 -4.06 42.04 -20.05
N PRO A 600 -2.75 41.82 -20.26
CA PRO A 600 -2.09 42.44 -21.40
C PRO A 600 -1.35 41.40 -22.27
N ASP A 601 -1.39 41.68 -23.56
CA ASP A 601 -0.87 40.90 -24.68
C ASP A 601 0.64 40.56 -24.63
N SER A 602 0.94 39.40 -25.23
CA SER A 602 2.13 39.03 -26.03
C SER A 602 3.39 38.48 -25.33
N PRO A 603 4.26 37.72 -26.05
CA PRO A 603 3.98 36.62 -26.97
C PRO A 603 4.79 35.33 -26.66
N SER A 604 4.34 34.22 -27.24
CA SER A 604 4.92 32.88 -27.17
C SER A 604 6.38 32.80 -27.65
N MET A 605 7.27 32.24 -26.82
CA MET A 605 8.65 31.96 -27.18
C MET A 605 8.79 30.50 -27.65
N TYR A 606 8.38 30.22 -28.89
CA TYR A 606 8.85 29.09 -29.70
C TYR A 606 8.74 29.51 -31.17
N ASP A 607 9.74 30.21 -31.69
CA ASP A 607 10.07 30.14 -33.12
C ASP A 607 11.53 30.52 -33.38
N ARG A 608 12.24 29.60 -34.05
CA ARG A 608 13.50 29.75 -34.83
C ARG A 608 14.78 30.10 -34.05
N GLY A 609 15.92 29.43 -34.23
CA GLY A 609 16.41 28.78 -35.45
C GLY A 609 17.36 29.72 -36.19
N THR A 610 18.64 29.40 -36.10
CA THR A 610 19.75 29.71 -37.04
C THR A 610 20.45 31.09 -37.01
N ASN A 611 21.78 30.95 -37.04
CA ASN A 611 22.81 31.81 -37.63
C ASN A 611 23.28 33.06 -36.88
N GLY A 612 24.58 33.03 -36.57
CA GLY A 612 25.47 34.02 -37.20
C GLY A 612 26.22 34.96 -36.26
N SER A 613 27.47 34.57 -36.00
CA SER A 613 28.65 35.44 -35.95
C SER A 613 28.70 36.64 -34.98
N ALA A 614 29.68 36.50 -34.09
CA ALA A 614 30.76 37.46 -33.87
C ALA A 614 30.52 38.72 -33.02
N ASN A 615 31.51 38.87 -32.14
CA ASN A 615 32.12 40.10 -31.63
C ASN A 615 31.74 40.59 -30.22
N THR A 616 32.77 40.41 -29.37
CA THR A 616 33.39 41.42 -28.50
C THR A 616 32.72 41.81 -27.19
N ALA A 617 33.37 41.32 -26.13
CA ALA A 617 34.08 42.13 -25.14
C ALA A 617 33.31 42.67 -23.92
N PHE A 618 33.72 42.09 -22.78
CA PHE A 618 34.23 42.74 -21.57
C PHE A 618 33.32 43.55 -20.63
N ASN A 619 33.62 43.31 -19.35
CA ASN A 619 33.31 44.06 -18.12
C ASN A 619 31.88 43.96 -17.59
N GLY A 620 31.63 43.66 -16.33
CA GLY A 620 32.52 43.39 -15.20
C GLY A 620 31.80 43.65 -13.87
N LYS A 621 32.33 42.97 -12.85
CA LYS A 621 32.25 43.23 -11.40
C LYS A 621 31.06 42.69 -10.59
N LEU A 622 31.49 41.78 -9.71
CA LEU A 622 31.07 41.40 -8.36
C LEU A 622 29.89 40.46 -8.21
#